data_AF-A0A0G4L5K3-F1
#
_entry.id   AF-A0A0G4L5K3-F1
#
_cell.length_a   1.000
_cell.length_b   1.000
_cell.length_c   1.000
_cell.angle_alpha   90.00
_cell.angle_beta   90.00
_cell.angle_gamma   90.00
#
_symmetry.space_group_name_H-M   'P 1'
#
loop_
_entity.id
_entity.type
_entity.pdbx_description
1 polymer ?
#
loop_
_entity_poly.entity_id
_entity_poly.type
_entity_poly.pdbx_seq_one_letter_code
_entity_poly.pdbx_strand_id
1 'polypeptide(L)'
;MARKFPPGGHLALGCEGSANKLGLGVIHHAATGEATILSNVRHTFVSPPGTGFLPKDTAAHHRAHFVPLALRALADAGVGPGDLACVCFTQGPGMGDRPAMATWQTVLWQTAVMLWAVCAFPLKIIWLLLSKVIAFALFLLSPVTLVLSYAWSWVQAITGLFVSLEPLYIFVGCGALIGLFAGLFMALASGIITSALGMRDDTRSRRPDYYDELVRPVTPAKTENSSSGETDWHLLEEMPPKRRRRTAGLVAQTIHEEESNDSDL
;
A
#
# COMPACT_ATOMS: atom_id res chain seq x y z
N MET A 1 -64.11 -10.11 -2.72
CA MET A 1 -63.90 -8.68 -2.44
C MET A 1 -63.75 -7.96 -3.77
N ALA A 2 -64.57 -6.95 -4.04
CA ALA A 2 -64.43 -6.14 -5.24
C ALA A 2 -63.11 -5.35 -5.15
N ARG A 3 -62.29 -5.36 -6.20
CA ARG A 3 -61.09 -4.50 -6.26
C ARG A 3 -61.55 -3.05 -6.18
N LYS A 4 -61.08 -2.33 -5.15
CA LYS A 4 -61.42 -0.93 -4.88
C LYS A 4 -60.82 0.03 -5.91
N PHE A 5 -59.86 -0.43 -6.71
CA PHE A 5 -59.12 0.37 -7.69
C PHE A 5 -59.34 -0.16 -9.10
N PRO A 6 -59.39 0.74 -10.10
CA PRO A 6 -59.61 0.37 -11.50
C PRO A 6 -58.53 -0.62 -11.98
N PRO A 7 -58.87 -1.55 -12.88
CA PRO A 7 -57.88 -2.46 -13.46
C PRO A 7 -56.83 -1.66 -14.24
N GLY A 8 -55.56 -1.82 -13.85
CA GLY A 8 -54.44 -1.10 -14.47
C GLY A 8 -53.76 -0.10 -13.53
N GLY A 9 -53.40 -0.50 -12.32
CA GLY A 9 -52.61 0.31 -11.39
C GLY A 9 -51.92 -0.55 -10.35
N HIS A 10 -50.84 -0.05 -9.77
CA HIS A 10 -50.06 -0.74 -8.75
C HIS A 10 -50.10 0.01 -7.43
N LEU A 11 -50.31 -0.72 -6.34
CA LEU A 11 -50.22 -0.19 -4.98
C LEU A 11 -48.83 -0.48 -4.42
N ALA A 12 -48.14 0.57 -3.98
CA ALA A 12 -46.83 0.48 -3.35
C ALA A 12 -46.92 0.91 -1.89
N LEU A 13 -46.29 0.14 -1.00
CA LEU A 13 -46.06 0.55 0.39
C LEU A 13 -44.65 1.11 0.51
N GLY A 14 -44.52 2.43 0.70
CA GLY A 14 -43.25 3.09 0.98
C GLY A 14 -42.93 3.11 2.47
N CYS A 15 -41.70 2.70 2.81
CA CYS A 15 -41.23 2.62 4.18
C CYS A 15 -39.96 3.44 4.38
N GLU A 16 -40.05 4.52 5.14
CA GLU A 16 -38.95 5.46 5.40
C GLU A 16 -38.56 5.44 6.88
N GLY A 17 -37.26 5.29 7.16
CA GLY A 17 -36.76 5.14 8.52
C GLY A 17 -35.27 5.43 8.68
N SER A 18 -34.70 6.29 7.82
CA SER A 18 -33.26 6.58 7.77
C SER A 18 -32.72 7.42 8.93
N ALA A 19 -33.60 8.15 9.63
CA ALA A 19 -33.27 9.08 10.71
C ALA A 19 -34.17 8.85 11.94
N ASN A 20 -34.50 9.88 12.72
CA ASN A 20 -35.34 9.73 13.91
C ASN A 20 -36.85 9.57 13.65
N LYS A 21 -37.30 9.64 12.40
CA LYS A 21 -38.70 9.47 12.02
C LYS A 21 -38.88 8.15 11.30
N LEU A 22 -39.98 7.48 11.62
CA LEU A 22 -40.50 6.33 10.91
C LEU A 22 -41.76 6.75 10.16
N GLY A 23 -41.71 6.69 8.83
CA GLY A 23 -42.82 7.01 7.94
C GLY A 23 -43.24 5.78 7.14
N LEU A 24 -44.55 5.56 7.02
CA LEU A 24 -45.13 4.53 6.17
C LEU A 24 -46.27 5.15 5.36
N GLY A 25 -46.25 4.95 4.05
CA GLY A 25 -47.26 5.50 3.15
C GLY A 25 -47.63 4.54 2.05
N VAL A 26 -48.90 4.57 1.67
CA VAL A 26 -49.42 3.79 0.53
C VAL A 26 -49.65 4.75 -0.63
N ILE A 27 -49.09 4.41 -1.79
CA ILE A 27 -49.25 5.18 -3.02
C ILE A 27 -49.89 4.28 -4.07
N HIS A 28 -50.89 4.81 -4.76
CA HIS A 28 -51.50 4.19 -5.93
C HIS A 28 -50.90 4.81 -7.20
N HIS A 29 -50.26 3.98 -8.01
CA HIS A 29 -49.75 4.35 -9.33
C HIS A 29 -50.74 3.88 -10.39
N ALA A 30 -51.42 4.81 -11.06
CA ALA A 30 -52.29 4.50 -12.19
C ALA A 30 -51.47 4.14 -13.44
N ALA A 31 -52.03 3.32 -14.35
CA ALA A 31 -51.40 2.99 -15.64
C ALA A 31 -51.14 4.20 -16.53
N THR A 32 -51.84 5.31 -16.29
CA THR A 32 -51.63 6.60 -16.96
C THR A 32 -50.34 7.30 -16.49
N GLY A 33 -49.68 6.81 -15.44
CA GLY A 33 -48.47 7.39 -14.84
C GLY A 33 -48.74 8.34 -13.67
N GLU A 34 -50.01 8.59 -13.33
CA GLU A 34 -50.40 9.42 -12.17
C GLU A 34 -50.18 8.66 -10.86
N ALA A 35 -49.59 9.33 -9.86
CA ALA A 35 -49.37 8.77 -8.53
C ALA A 35 -50.22 9.52 -7.50
N THR A 36 -51.07 8.79 -6.78
CA THR A 36 -51.91 9.34 -5.71
C THR A 36 -51.50 8.78 -4.35
N ILE A 37 -51.29 9.67 -3.38
CA ILE A 37 -50.95 9.30 -2.01
C ILE A 37 -52.25 8.94 -1.30
N LEU A 38 -52.39 7.68 -0.88
CA LEU A 38 -53.57 7.20 -0.16
C LEU A 38 -53.41 7.36 1.35
N SER A 39 -52.20 7.16 1.86
CA SER A 39 -51.87 7.35 3.27
C SER A 39 -50.42 7.77 3.44
N ASN A 40 -50.14 8.51 4.51
CA ASN A 40 -48.79 8.92 4.89
C ASN A 40 -48.71 9.10 6.41
N VAL A 41 -48.50 7.99 7.11
CA VAL A 41 -48.46 7.95 8.57
C VAL A 41 -47.02 8.07 9.04
N ARG A 42 -46.77 8.87 10.08
CA ARG A 42 -45.44 9.10 10.63
C ARG A 42 -45.42 9.04 12.14
N HIS A 43 -44.35 8.47 12.70
CA HIS A 43 -44.03 8.50 14.11
C HIS A 43 -42.59 8.97 14.32
N THR A 44 -42.39 9.84 15.31
CA THR A 44 -41.09 10.49 15.55
C THR A 44 -40.53 10.01 16.88
N PHE A 45 -39.29 9.53 16.88
CA PHE A 45 -38.52 9.36 18.10
C PHE A 45 -38.10 10.72 18.64
N VAL A 46 -38.54 11.03 19.85
CA VAL A 46 -38.19 12.25 20.58
C VAL A 46 -37.28 11.85 21.74
N SER A 47 -36.02 12.27 21.68
CA SER A 47 -35.06 12.07 22.75
C SER A 47 -35.33 13.02 23.93
N PRO A 48 -34.88 12.69 25.16
CA PRO A 48 -34.96 13.60 26.29
C PRO A 48 -34.29 14.97 25.98
N PRO A 49 -34.78 16.07 26.58
CA PRO A 49 -34.20 17.40 26.40
C PRO A 49 -32.68 17.40 26.67
N GLY A 50 -31.91 18.06 25.80
CA GLY A 50 -30.46 18.13 25.91
C GLY A 50 -29.70 16.92 25.34
N THR A 51 -30.39 15.93 24.77
CA THR A 51 -29.75 14.75 24.16
C THR A 51 -30.12 14.58 22.68
N GLY A 52 -29.19 14.08 21.89
CA GLY A 52 -29.44 13.68 20.49
C GLY A 52 -30.06 12.28 20.39
N PHE A 53 -30.66 11.97 19.25
CA PHE A 53 -31.18 10.63 18.99
C PHE A 53 -30.03 9.68 18.62
N LEU A 54 -29.80 8.68 19.46
CA LEU A 54 -28.79 7.66 19.22
C LEU A 54 -29.30 6.62 18.21
N PRO A 55 -28.44 6.08 17.32
CA PRO A 55 -28.83 5.06 16.34
C PRO A 55 -29.51 3.85 16.99
N LYS A 56 -28.94 3.35 18.09
CA LYS A 56 -29.46 2.18 18.83
C LYS A 56 -30.89 2.39 19.33
N ASP A 57 -31.17 3.53 19.95
CA ASP A 57 -32.47 3.82 20.55
C ASP A 57 -33.53 4.10 19.47
N THR A 58 -33.12 4.82 18.42
CA THR A 58 -33.95 5.09 17.25
C THR A 58 -34.35 3.79 16.55
N ALA A 59 -33.43 2.84 16.42
CA ALA A 59 -33.69 1.53 15.84
C ALA A 59 -34.65 0.69 16.69
N ALA A 60 -34.49 0.70 18.01
CA ALA A 60 -35.40 0.03 18.94
C ALA A 60 -36.82 0.62 18.82
N HIS A 61 -36.92 1.94 18.80
CA HIS A 61 -38.17 2.66 18.57
C HIS A 61 -38.81 2.28 17.22
N HIS A 62 -38.03 2.23 16.13
CA HIS A 62 -38.56 1.82 14.82
C HIS A 62 -39.07 0.39 14.80
N ARG A 63 -38.34 -0.57 15.40
CA ARG A 63 -38.78 -1.97 15.48
C ARG A 63 -40.10 -2.11 16.25
N ALA A 64 -40.27 -1.37 17.33
CA ALA A 64 -41.50 -1.41 18.13
C ALA A 64 -42.71 -0.80 17.40
N HIS A 65 -42.51 0.25 16.60
CA HIS A 65 -43.61 1.00 15.98
C HIS A 65 -43.90 0.63 14.51
N PHE A 66 -43.03 -0.14 13.85
CA PHE A 66 -43.17 -0.51 12.44
C PHE A 66 -44.49 -1.22 12.14
N VAL A 67 -44.78 -2.33 12.83
CA VAL A 67 -45.99 -3.12 12.57
C VAL A 67 -47.26 -2.33 12.86
N PRO A 68 -47.41 -1.65 14.02
CA PRO A 68 -48.57 -0.81 14.29
C PRO A 68 -48.78 0.29 13.24
N LEU A 69 -47.71 0.96 12.80
CA LEU A 69 -47.80 2.01 11.78
C LEU A 69 -48.17 1.44 10.40
N ALA A 70 -47.66 0.25 10.04
CA ALA A 70 -47.94 -0.37 8.76
C ALA A 70 -49.43 -0.72 8.66
N LEU A 71 -49.97 -1.34 9.71
CA LEU A 71 -51.39 -1.65 9.80
C LEU A 71 -52.25 -0.39 9.74
N ARG A 72 -51.83 0.69 10.41
CA ARG A 72 -52.51 1.99 10.34
C ARG A 72 -52.47 2.60 8.95
N ALA A 73 -51.31 2.58 8.28
CA ALA A 73 -51.17 3.10 6.92
C ALA A 73 -52.04 2.34 5.91
N LEU A 74 -52.18 1.03 6.06
CA LEU A 74 -53.08 0.20 5.25
C LEU A 74 -54.56 0.48 5.55
N ALA A 75 -54.91 0.64 6.83
CA ALA A 75 -56.26 0.99 7.25
C ALA A 75 -56.67 2.38 6.74
N ASP A 76 -55.80 3.39 6.86
CA ASP A 76 -56.03 4.77 6.39
C ASP A 76 -56.21 4.81 4.86
N ALA A 77 -55.45 3.98 4.12
CA ALA A 77 -55.63 3.80 2.67
C ALA A 77 -56.86 2.94 2.31
N GLY A 78 -57.41 2.20 3.29
CA GLY A 78 -58.50 1.25 3.11
C GLY A 78 -58.16 0.11 2.14
N VAL A 79 -56.94 -0.42 2.24
CA VAL A 79 -56.40 -1.51 1.41
C VAL A 79 -55.90 -2.68 2.27
N GLY A 80 -55.95 -3.90 1.75
CA GLY A 80 -55.38 -5.07 2.41
C GLY A 80 -53.91 -5.29 2.04
N PRO A 81 -53.15 -6.05 2.85
CA PRO A 81 -51.76 -6.41 2.51
C PRO A 81 -51.65 -7.24 1.22
N GLY A 82 -52.70 -7.99 0.86
CA GLY A 82 -52.76 -8.76 -0.39
C GLY A 82 -52.98 -7.93 -1.66
N ASP A 83 -53.36 -6.65 -1.52
CA ASP A 83 -53.56 -5.74 -2.65
C ASP A 83 -52.27 -5.01 -3.07
N LEU A 84 -51.22 -5.08 -2.23
CA LEU A 84 -49.94 -4.44 -2.51
C LEU A 84 -49.17 -5.17 -3.61
N ALA A 85 -48.72 -4.42 -4.62
CA ALA A 85 -47.87 -4.94 -5.68
C ALA A 85 -46.39 -4.95 -5.27
N CYS A 86 -45.95 -3.98 -4.46
CA CYS A 86 -44.58 -3.91 -3.98
C CYS A 86 -44.45 -3.20 -2.63
N VAL A 87 -43.32 -3.46 -1.97
CA VAL A 87 -42.88 -2.74 -0.76
C VAL A 87 -41.57 -2.05 -1.09
N CYS A 88 -41.58 -0.72 -0.99
CA CYS A 88 -40.44 0.15 -1.20
C CYS A 88 -39.86 0.54 0.15
N PHE A 89 -38.54 0.61 0.27
CA PHE A 89 -37.88 1.02 1.50
C PHE A 89 -36.60 1.80 1.20
N THR A 90 -36.14 2.58 2.17
CA THR A 90 -34.91 3.38 2.05
C THR A 90 -33.66 2.49 2.11
N GLN A 91 -32.96 2.37 0.98
CA GLN A 91 -31.68 1.67 0.92
C GLN A 91 -30.52 2.46 1.54
N GLY A 92 -30.66 3.77 1.73
CA GLY A 92 -29.66 4.65 2.35
C GLY A 92 -29.34 5.87 1.48
N PRO A 93 -28.46 6.79 1.96
CA PRO A 93 -27.74 6.76 3.24
C PRO A 93 -28.65 6.97 4.46
N GLY A 94 -28.16 6.67 5.67
CA GLY A 94 -28.92 6.82 6.91
C GLY A 94 -28.18 6.25 8.13
N MET A 95 -28.82 6.31 9.30
CA MET A 95 -28.27 5.73 10.52
C MET A 95 -28.12 4.20 10.38
N GLY A 96 -26.94 3.67 10.74
CA GLY A 96 -26.54 2.29 10.48
C GLY A 96 -27.45 1.22 11.10
N ASP A 97 -28.11 1.55 12.22
CA ASP A 97 -29.08 0.67 12.87
C ASP A 97 -30.46 0.85 12.24
N ARG A 98 -30.63 0.29 11.04
CA ARG A 98 -31.95 0.24 10.40
C ARG A 98 -32.83 -0.80 11.11
N PRO A 99 -34.15 -0.56 11.24
CA PRO A 99 -35.06 -1.68 11.44
C PRO A 99 -34.83 -2.63 10.27
N ALA A 100 -34.47 -3.89 10.56
CA ALA A 100 -34.49 -4.95 9.57
C ALA A 100 -35.95 -5.10 9.15
N MET A 101 -36.41 -4.26 8.22
CA MET A 101 -37.69 -4.45 7.59
C MET A 101 -37.60 -5.83 6.97
N ALA A 102 -38.47 -6.72 7.44
CA ALA A 102 -38.44 -8.14 7.22
C ALA A 102 -38.68 -8.47 5.74
N THR A 103 -37.72 -8.14 4.88
CA THR A 103 -37.55 -8.83 3.62
C THR A 103 -37.13 -10.25 3.98
N TRP A 104 -37.74 -11.23 3.34
CA TRP A 104 -37.36 -12.63 3.46
C TRP A 104 -35.84 -12.85 3.34
N GLN A 105 -35.16 -12.01 2.54
CA GLN A 105 -33.70 -11.99 2.39
C GLN A 105 -32.95 -11.70 3.69
N THR A 106 -33.39 -10.70 4.48
CA THR A 106 -32.72 -10.37 5.75
C THR A 106 -32.90 -11.46 6.80
N VAL A 107 -34.07 -12.10 6.82
CA VAL A 107 -34.36 -13.24 7.70
C VAL A 107 -33.52 -14.45 7.30
N LEU A 108 -33.46 -14.77 5.99
CA LEU A 108 -32.61 -15.85 5.47
C LEU A 108 -31.12 -15.59 5.77
N TRP A 109 -30.65 -14.36 5.60
CA TRP A 109 -29.26 -14.02 5.89
C TRP A 109 -28.95 -14.16 7.38
N GLN A 110 -29.81 -13.65 8.27
CA GLN A 110 -29.62 -13.77 9.71
C GLN A 110 -29.64 -15.24 10.17
N THR A 111 -30.59 -16.02 9.67
CA THR A 111 -30.67 -17.46 9.99
C THR A 111 -29.46 -18.23 9.43
N ALA A 112 -29.00 -17.93 8.21
CA ALA A 112 -27.79 -18.51 7.63
C ALA A 112 -26.53 -18.16 8.44
N VAL A 113 -26.38 -16.91 8.89
CA VAL A 113 -25.26 -16.49 9.75
C VAL A 113 -25.32 -17.19 11.10
N MET A 114 -26.50 -17.35 11.69
CA MET A 114 -26.66 -18.11 12.94
C MET A 114 -26.29 -19.59 12.76
N LEU A 115 -26.73 -20.22 11.68
CA LEU A 115 -26.37 -21.61 11.33
C LEU A 115 -24.86 -21.75 11.12
N TRP A 116 -24.25 -20.85 10.35
CA TRP A 116 -22.80 -20.81 10.16
C TRP A 116 -22.07 -20.64 11.48
N ALA A 117 -22.52 -19.75 12.36
CA ALA A 117 -21.90 -19.53 13.66
C ALA A 117 -21.95 -20.79 14.53
N VAL A 118 -23.08 -21.50 14.56
CA VAL A 118 -23.24 -22.76 15.29
C VAL A 118 -22.32 -23.85 14.73
N CYS A 119 -22.25 -23.99 13.40
CA CYS A 119 -21.39 -24.98 12.74
C CYS A 119 -19.89 -24.65 12.88
N ALA A 120 -19.51 -23.37 12.87
CA ALA A 120 -18.13 -22.93 12.99
C ALA A 120 -17.62 -22.83 14.44
N PHE A 121 -18.53 -22.81 15.42
CA PHE A 121 -18.19 -22.77 16.85
C PHE A 121 -17.29 -23.94 17.31
N PRO A 122 -17.56 -25.23 16.99
CA PRO A 122 -16.66 -26.32 17.37
C PRO A 122 -15.28 -26.18 16.72
N LEU A 123 -15.22 -25.76 15.45
CA LEU A 123 -13.95 -25.50 14.75
C LEU A 123 -13.14 -24.39 15.44
N LYS A 124 -13.80 -23.34 15.92
CA LYS A 124 -13.15 -22.27 16.69
C LYS A 124 -12.61 -22.76 18.03
N ILE A 125 -13.33 -23.62 18.74
CA ILE A 125 -12.84 -24.20 20.01
C ILE A 125 -11.61 -25.08 19.75
N ILE A 126 -11.68 -25.94 18.74
CA ILE A 126 -10.55 -26.80 18.34
C ILE A 126 -9.35 -25.92 17.95
N TRP A 127 -9.57 -24.88 17.15
CA TRP A 127 -8.52 -23.92 16.78
C TRP A 127 -7.92 -23.21 17.99
N LEU A 128 -8.74 -22.80 18.97
CA LEU A 128 -8.25 -22.17 20.18
C LEU A 128 -7.30 -23.11 20.95
N LEU A 129 -7.71 -24.37 21.16
CA LEU A 129 -6.88 -25.36 21.85
C LEU A 129 -5.61 -25.67 21.06
N LEU A 130 -5.74 -25.90 19.75
CA LEU A 130 -4.62 -26.16 18.86
C LEU A 130 -3.63 -24.99 18.85
N SER A 131 -4.11 -23.75 18.84
CA SER A 131 -3.26 -22.55 18.88
C SER A 131 -2.43 -22.48 20.16
N LYS A 132 -2.97 -22.92 21.30
CA LYS A 132 -2.24 -22.99 22.58
C LYS A 132 -1.18 -24.09 22.56
N VAL A 133 -1.49 -25.25 21.98
CA VAL A 133 -0.52 -26.35 21.80
C VAL A 133 0.62 -25.92 20.88
N ILE A 134 0.30 -25.28 19.74
CA ILE A 134 1.31 -24.75 18.81
C ILE A 134 2.16 -23.68 19.49
N ALA A 135 1.56 -22.75 20.23
CA ALA A 135 2.30 -21.72 20.96
C ALA A 135 3.25 -22.33 22.00
N PHE A 136 2.82 -23.36 22.72
CA PHE A 136 3.67 -24.09 23.67
C PHE A 136 4.81 -24.84 22.97
N ALA A 137 4.54 -25.50 21.84
CA ALA A 137 5.58 -26.16 21.05
C ALA A 137 6.61 -25.16 20.50
N LEU A 138 6.14 -24.01 19.99
CA LEU A 138 7.01 -22.93 19.52
C LEU A 138 7.81 -22.30 20.66
N PHE A 139 7.25 -22.21 21.87
CA PHE A 139 7.99 -21.79 23.05
C PHE A 139 9.12 -22.76 23.40
N LEU A 140 8.86 -24.07 23.37
CA LEU A 140 9.91 -25.09 23.57
C LEU A 140 10.98 -25.05 22.48
N LEU A 141 10.60 -24.76 21.24
CA LEU A 141 11.51 -24.61 20.11
C LEU A 141 12.15 -23.22 20.03
N SER A 142 11.76 -22.29 20.91
CA SER A 142 12.22 -20.89 20.90
C SER A 142 13.73 -20.70 20.84
N PRO A 143 14.58 -21.44 21.58
CA PRO A 143 16.03 -21.24 21.48
C PRO A 143 16.56 -21.62 20.10
N VAL A 144 16.00 -22.65 19.47
CA VAL A 144 16.41 -23.09 18.13
C VAL A 144 15.91 -22.10 17.07
N THR A 145 14.65 -21.66 17.17
CA THR A 145 14.09 -20.69 16.21
C THR A 145 14.81 -19.36 16.27
N LEU A 146 15.25 -18.92 17.46
CA LEU A 146 16.04 -17.70 17.61
C LEU A 146 17.41 -17.82 16.93
N VAL A 147 18.14 -18.92 17.16
CA VAL A 147 19.44 -19.17 16.51
C VAL A 147 19.29 -19.24 14.98
N LEU A 148 18.27 -19.93 14.48
CA LEU A 148 17.98 -19.99 13.04
C LEU A 148 17.61 -18.62 12.47
N SER A 149 16.79 -17.83 13.19
CA SER A 149 16.42 -16.48 12.75
C SER A 149 17.63 -15.54 12.70
N TYR A 150 18.56 -15.66 13.65
CA TYR A 150 19.80 -14.90 13.65
C TYR A 150 20.72 -15.31 12.50
N ALA A 151 20.89 -16.61 12.26
CA ALA A 151 21.65 -17.10 11.11
C ALA A 151 21.05 -16.61 9.77
N TRP A 152 19.72 -16.62 9.66
CA TRP A 152 19.01 -16.11 8.48
C TRP A 152 19.20 -14.59 8.30
N SER A 153 19.23 -13.83 9.39
CA SER A 153 19.47 -12.38 9.33
C SER A 153 20.85 -12.04 8.75
N TRP A 154 21.87 -12.86 9.03
CA TRP A 154 23.20 -12.70 8.44
C TRP A 154 23.21 -13.01 6.95
N VAL A 155 22.50 -14.05 6.51
CA VAL A 155 22.31 -14.34 5.08
C VAL A 155 21.64 -13.16 4.40
N GLN A 156 20.58 -12.62 5.00
CA GLN A 156 19.89 -11.43 4.48
C GLN A 156 20.80 -10.21 4.43
N ALA A 157 21.61 -9.96 5.46
CA ALA A 157 22.56 -8.85 5.48
C ALA A 157 23.61 -8.97 4.37
N ILE A 158 24.14 -10.17 4.13
CA ILE A 158 25.09 -10.43 3.04
C ILE A 158 24.41 -10.21 1.68
N THR A 159 23.21 -10.76 1.48
CA THR A 159 22.48 -10.52 0.22
C THR A 159 22.14 -9.04 0.03
N GLY A 160 21.79 -8.33 1.09
CA GLY A 160 21.52 -6.90 1.07
C GLY A 160 22.76 -6.07 0.75
N LEU A 161 23.95 -6.51 1.21
CA LEU A 161 25.22 -5.90 0.83
C LEU A 161 25.48 -6.04 -0.67
N PHE A 162 25.25 -7.22 -1.25
CA PHE A 162 25.38 -7.42 -2.69
C PHE A 162 24.39 -6.59 -3.51
N VAL A 163 23.13 -6.49 -3.06
CA VAL A 163 22.14 -5.60 -3.68
C VAL A 163 22.55 -4.12 -3.54
N SER A 164 23.14 -3.72 -2.41
CA SER A 164 23.64 -2.35 -2.23
C SER A 164 24.82 -2.01 -3.14
N LEU A 165 25.54 -3.00 -3.68
CA LEU A 165 26.61 -2.81 -4.65
C LEU A 165 26.08 -2.63 -6.10
N GLU A 166 24.76 -2.66 -6.30
CA GLU A 166 24.10 -2.45 -7.59
C GLU A 166 24.62 -1.23 -8.38
N PRO A 167 24.70 -0.03 -7.79
CA PRO A 167 25.20 1.13 -8.52
C PRO A 167 26.66 0.97 -8.98
N LEU A 168 27.49 0.26 -8.22
CA LEU A 168 28.91 0.11 -8.50
C LEU A 168 29.16 -0.83 -9.68
N TYR A 169 28.54 -2.02 -9.70
CA TYR A 169 28.75 -2.94 -10.82
C TYR A 169 28.05 -2.45 -12.09
N ILE A 170 26.93 -1.73 -12.00
CA ILE A 170 26.31 -1.06 -13.15
C ILE A 170 27.26 0.01 -13.70
N PHE A 171 27.84 0.85 -12.84
CA PHE A 171 28.78 1.88 -13.25
C PHE A 171 30.03 1.31 -13.94
N VAL A 172 30.67 0.31 -13.34
CA VAL A 172 31.86 -0.36 -13.93
C VAL A 172 31.49 -1.09 -15.23
N GLY A 173 30.33 -1.75 -15.28
CA GLY A 173 29.82 -2.43 -16.48
C GLY A 173 29.56 -1.47 -17.64
N CYS A 174 28.87 -0.35 -17.38
CA CYS A 174 28.65 0.69 -18.38
C CYS A 174 29.97 1.31 -18.85
N GLY A 175 30.90 1.60 -17.93
CA GLY A 175 32.23 2.12 -18.27
C GLY A 175 33.02 1.17 -19.16
N ALA A 176 33.03 -0.13 -18.85
CA ALA A 176 33.67 -1.15 -19.67
C ALA A 176 33.05 -1.26 -21.08
N LEU A 177 31.72 -1.20 -21.17
CA LEU A 177 31.00 -1.25 -22.44
C LEU A 177 31.30 -0.03 -23.31
N ILE A 178 31.27 1.18 -22.73
CA ILE A 178 31.64 2.42 -23.44
C ILE A 178 33.10 2.35 -23.90
N GLY A 179 34.01 1.87 -23.04
CA GLY A 179 35.42 1.69 -23.38
C GLY A 179 35.63 0.71 -24.54
N LEU A 180 34.90 -0.40 -24.57
CA LEU A 180 34.92 -1.37 -25.66
C LEU A 180 34.45 -0.74 -26.98
N PHE A 181 33.32 -0.02 -26.96
CA PHE A 181 32.79 0.65 -28.16
C PHE A 181 33.73 1.75 -28.66
N ALA A 182 34.29 2.55 -27.76
CA ALA A 182 35.26 3.59 -28.12
C ALA A 182 36.52 2.98 -28.73
N GLY A 183 37.04 1.89 -28.15
CA GLY A 183 38.19 1.16 -28.68
C GLY A 183 37.92 0.55 -30.06
N LEU A 184 36.76 -0.09 -30.23
CA LEU A 184 36.35 -0.65 -31.52
C LEU A 184 36.16 0.45 -32.58
N PHE A 185 35.54 1.57 -32.21
CA PHE A 185 35.38 2.72 -33.09
C PHE A 185 36.72 3.30 -33.50
N MET A 186 37.66 3.47 -32.55
CA MET A 186 39.02 3.95 -32.83
C MET A 186 39.76 3.00 -33.79
N ALA A 187 39.63 1.68 -33.59
CA ALA A 187 40.25 0.68 -34.45
C ALA A 187 39.64 0.68 -35.87
N LEU A 188 38.32 0.80 -35.99
CA LEU A 188 37.63 0.89 -37.29
C LEU A 188 37.96 2.20 -38.00
N ALA A 189 37.94 3.34 -37.29
CA ALA A 189 38.31 4.63 -37.84
C ALA A 189 39.76 4.63 -38.31
N SER A 190 40.69 4.07 -37.51
CA SER A 190 42.07 3.88 -37.93
C SER A 190 42.17 3.00 -39.17
N GLY A 191 41.44 1.88 -39.23
CA GLY A 191 41.44 1.00 -40.41
C GLY A 191 40.92 1.67 -41.68
N ILE A 192 39.84 2.46 -41.57
CA ILE A 192 39.27 3.21 -42.70
C ILE A 192 40.24 4.31 -43.15
N ILE A 193 40.82 5.06 -42.22
CA ILE A 193 41.81 6.11 -42.53
C ILE A 193 43.03 5.50 -43.23
N THR A 194 43.60 4.43 -42.68
CA THR A 194 44.75 3.73 -43.27
C THR A 194 44.41 3.16 -44.66
N SER A 195 43.19 2.62 -44.85
CA SER A 195 42.72 2.13 -46.15
C SER A 195 42.45 3.25 -47.16
N ALA A 196 41.92 4.40 -46.73
CA ALA A 196 41.63 5.54 -47.60
C ALA A 196 42.89 6.31 -48.00
N LEU A 197 43.89 6.38 -47.11
CA LEU A 197 45.21 6.95 -47.36
C LEU A 197 46.15 5.97 -48.09
N GLY A 198 45.75 4.73 -48.34
CA GLY A 198 46.52 3.75 -49.09
C GLY A 198 47.79 3.24 -48.38
N MET A 199 47.94 3.44 -47.07
CA MET A 199 49.06 2.92 -46.28
C MET A 199 48.83 1.43 -45.98
N ARG A 200 49.03 0.58 -46.98
CA ARG A 200 49.25 -0.86 -46.76
C ARG A 200 50.75 -1.05 -46.67
N ASP A 201 51.28 -1.21 -45.45
CA ASP A 201 52.67 -1.59 -45.28
C ASP A 201 52.85 -3.05 -45.73
N ASP A 202 53.23 -3.23 -46.98
CA ASP A 202 53.80 -4.47 -47.49
C ASP A 202 55.20 -4.68 -46.88
N THR A 203 55.27 -5.05 -45.61
CA THR A 203 56.52 -5.53 -44.99
C THR A 203 56.62 -7.04 -45.12
N ARG A 204 56.74 -7.51 -46.36
CA ARG A 204 57.32 -8.82 -46.66
C ARG A 204 58.79 -8.64 -47.06
N SER A 205 59.66 -9.35 -46.34
CA SER A 205 61.04 -9.74 -46.67
C SER A 205 62.18 -8.73 -46.51
N ARG A 206 62.95 -8.87 -45.40
CA ARG A 206 64.43 -8.90 -45.45
C ARG A 206 65.03 -9.50 -44.16
N ARG A 207 65.55 -10.73 -44.25
CA ARG A 207 66.70 -11.25 -43.46
C ARG A 207 67.93 -11.20 -44.41
N PRO A 208 69.18 -10.98 -43.95
CA PRO A 208 69.92 -12.04 -43.27
C PRO A 208 70.91 -11.60 -42.16
N ASP A 209 71.45 -12.64 -41.53
CA ASP A 209 72.32 -12.77 -40.37
C ASP A 209 73.73 -12.16 -40.51
N TYR A 210 74.36 -11.77 -39.39
CA TYR A 210 75.83 -11.64 -39.29
C TYR A 210 76.35 -11.95 -37.87
N TYR A 211 77.39 -12.79 -37.84
CA TYR A 211 78.16 -13.41 -36.76
C TYR A 211 78.68 -12.43 -35.69
N ASP A 212 78.65 -12.78 -34.40
CA ASP A 212 79.73 -13.43 -33.64
C ASP A 212 81.02 -12.60 -33.57
N GLU A 213 81.23 -11.83 -32.49
CA GLU A 213 82.60 -11.52 -32.06
C GLU A 213 82.71 -11.30 -30.54
N LEU A 214 83.58 -12.14 -29.98
CA LEU A 214 84.03 -12.26 -28.61
C LEU A 214 84.93 -11.09 -28.16
N VAL A 215 85.20 -11.06 -26.84
CA VAL A 215 86.40 -10.53 -26.13
C VAL A 215 86.16 -9.32 -25.18
N ARG A 216 86.55 -9.54 -23.91
CA ARG A 216 86.52 -8.68 -22.69
C ARG A 216 87.68 -7.63 -22.68
N PRO A 217 88.04 -6.90 -21.58
CA PRO A 217 87.32 -6.18 -20.49
C PRO A 217 87.81 -4.70 -20.22
N VAL A 218 87.04 -3.92 -19.42
CA VAL A 218 87.40 -2.86 -18.40
C VAL A 218 88.29 -1.65 -18.82
N THR A 219 87.84 -0.38 -18.76
CA THR A 219 87.95 0.62 -17.63
C THR A 219 87.35 2.01 -18.02
N PRO A 220 87.18 2.98 -17.08
CA PRO A 220 86.07 3.94 -17.09
C PRO A 220 86.41 5.34 -17.63
N ALA A 221 85.39 6.08 -18.06
CA ALA A 221 85.46 7.54 -18.14
C ALA A 221 84.09 8.18 -17.90
N LYS A 222 84.07 9.11 -16.93
CA LYS A 222 83.00 10.07 -16.64
C LYS A 222 82.67 10.90 -17.88
N THR A 223 81.40 11.19 -18.13
CA THR A 223 80.78 12.51 -17.84
C THR A 223 79.31 12.53 -18.26
N GLU A 224 78.49 12.95 -17.30
CA GLU A 224 77.38 13.92 -17.43
C GLU A 224 76.08 13.57 -18.17
N ASN A 225 75.01 13.72 -17.38
CA ASN A 225 73.70 14.29 -17.70
C ASN A 225 72.76 13.42 -18.56
N SER A 226 71.82 12.74 -17.91
CA SER A 226 70.42 13.18 -17.87
C SER A 226 69.51 12.07 -17.31
N SER A 227 68.91 12.35 -16.16
CA SER A 227 67.62 11.86 -15.65
C SER A 227 67.01 10.59 -16.27
N SER A 228 67.22 9.44 -15.61
CA SER A 228 66.25 8.34 -15.62
C SER A 228 66.11 7.79 -14.20
N GLY A 229 64.86 7.64 -13.78
CA GLY A 229 64.48 7.45 -12.38
C GLY A 229 65.00 6.17 -11.77
N GLU A 230 65.25 6.26 -10.47
CA GLU A 230 65.14 5.12 -9.57
C GLU A 230 64.73 5.63 -8.18
N THR A 231 63.64 5.02 -7.71
CA THR A 231 63.17 4.86 -6.33
C THR A 231 64.26 4.86 -5.28
N ASP A 232 64.14 5.75 -4.28
CA ASP A 232 64.81 5.56 -3.00
C ASP A 232 63.83 5.79 -1.84
N TRP A 233 63.68 4.75 -1.02
CA TRP A 233 62.78 4.68 0.13
C TRP A 233 63.51 5.20 1.36
N HIS A 234 63.31 6.46 1.71
CA HIS A 234 63.72 6.99 3.02
C HIS A 234 62.56 6.92 4.02
N LEU A 235 62.66 5.92 4.89
CA LEU A 235 61.84 5.70 6.07
C LEU A 235 62.47 6.43 7.27
N LEU A 236 61.63 7.10 8.06
CA LEU A 236 61.86 7.79 9.35
C LEU A 236 62.40 9.22 9.32
N GLU A 237 61.48 10.18 9.47
CA GLU A 237 61.68 11.32 10.36
C GLU A 237 60.32 11.81 10.91
N GLU A 238 60.21 11.84 12.23
CA GLU A 238 59.04 12.32 12.98
C GLU A 238 58.84 13.82 12.77
N MET A 239 57.61 14.25 12.44
CA MET A 239 57.24 15.67 12.42
C MET A 239 56.63 16.10 13.77
N PRO A 240 56.97 17.29 14.31
CA PRO A 240 56.41 17.79 15.57
C PRO A 240 54.94 18.25 15.41
N PRO A 241 54.13 18.26 16.48
CA PRO A 241 52.69 18.44 16.37
C PRO A 241 52.30 19.86 15.93
N LYS A 242 51.59 19.94 14.80
CA LYS A 242 50.98 21.18 14.31
C LYS A 242 49.81 21.58 15.23
N ARG A 243 50.03 22.65 15.99
CA ARG A 243 49.10 23.32 16.91
C ARG A 243 47.71 23.52 16.27
N ARG A 244 46.68 22.84 16.78
CA ARG A 244 45.27 23.06 16.39
C ARG A 244 44.84 24.48 16.79
N ARG A 245 44.42 25.28 15.80
CA ARG A 245 43.75 26.56 16.00
C ARG A 245 42.29 26.28 16.38
N ARG A 246 41.85 26.70 17.57
CA ARG A 246 40.43 26.72 17.96
C ARG A 246 39.73 27.83 17.19
N THR A 247 38.66 27.51 16.47
CA THR A 247 37.74 28.52 15.92
C THR A 247 36.56 28.66 16.87
N ALA A 248 36.19 29.92 17.14
CA ALA A 248 35.18 30.32 18.11
C ALA A 248 33.75 30.00 17.66
N GLY A 249 32.84 29.98 18.62
CA GLY A 249 31.50 29.40 18.52
C GLY A 249 30.49 30.15 17.65
N LEU A 250 29.44 29.39 17.31
CA LEU A 250 28.10 29.85 16.94
C LEU A 250 27.17 29.00 17.82
N VAL A 251 26.89 29.51 19.02
CA VAL A 251 25.61 30.11 19.40
C VAL A 251 24.48 29.07 19.38
N ALA A 252 24.10 28.67 20.60
CA ALA A 252 22.85 28.01 20.88
C ALA A 252 21.69 28.83 20.31
N GLN A 253 20.91 28.24 19.43
CA GLN A 253 19.53 28.66 19.20
C GLN A 253 18.64 27.59 19.83
N THR A 254 18.24 27.88 21.05
CA THR A 254 17.10 27.29 21.73
C THR A 254 16.09 28.43 21.90
N ILE A 255 14.80 28.07 21.88
CA ILE A 255 13.61 28.88 22.21
C ILE A 255 12.98 29.55 20.94
N HIS A 256 11.68 29.48 20.64
CA HIS A 256 10.49 29.61 21.50
C HIS A 256 9.29 28.85 20.90
N GLU A 257 8.53 28.13 21.74
CA GLU A 257 7.16 27.69 21.43
C GLU A 257 6.21 28.91 21.50
N GLU A 258 5.34 29.06 20.51
CA GLU A 258 4.23 30.03 20.51
C GLU A 258 2.98 29.36 21.10
N GLU A 259 2.53 29.84 22.26
CA GLU A 259 1.19 29.59 22.79
C GLU A 259 0.18 30.45 22.02
N SER A 260 -0.76 29.81 21.33
CA SER A 260 -1.93 30.45 20.74
C SER A 260 -2.92 30.84 21.84
N ASN A 261 -3.02 32.14 22.13
CA ASN A 261 -4.02 32.70 23.02
C ASN A 261 -5.25 33.12 22.20
N ASP A 262 -6.29 32.29 22.21
CA ASP A 262 -7.64 32.63 21.75
C ASP A 262 -8.36 33.38 22.88
N SER A 263 -8.59 34.68 22.73
CA SER A 263 -9.64 35.40 23.46
C SER A 263 -9.97 36.73 22.79
N ASP A 264 -10.91 36.70 21.85
CA ASP A 264 -11.72 37.87 21.47
C ASP A 264 -13.10 37.37 21.00
N LEU A 265 -14.02 37.23 21.97
CA LEU A 265 -15.47 37.33 21.83
C LEU A 265 -16.05 37.92 23.12
#